data_AF-A0A928YCG0-F1
#
_entry.id   AF-A0A928YCG0-F1
#
_cell.length_a   1.000
_cell.length_b   1.000
_cell.length_c   1.000
_cell.angle_alpha   90.00
_cell.angle_beta   90.00
_cell.angle_gamma   90.00
#
_symmetry.space_group_name_H-M   'P 1'
#
loop_
_entity.id
_entity.type
_entity.pdbx_description
1 polymer ?
#
loop_
_entity_poly.entity_id
_entity_poly.type
_entity_poly.pdbx_seq_one_letter_code
_entity_poly.pdbx_strand_id
1 'polypeptide(L)'
;MVKKIFLVTNSIFIVLALCFLAPAQAVSLRLAPEQIQEAIQYGRQNKEVDFVAFSKEWTVSLGKGIGFATLFTPYHNVAYKAKKFEIEHKNLTNRDILNALEIGNALVFTVTVYGDAFNFAVFQTAKLCQKDLEIRPIYEFKPDIADASEFWPNPPSQMARMVFKFPVYDIDLNMPITLVVFDPEEEKEASFPFDLEKMK
;
A
#
# COMPACT_ATOMS: atom_id res chain seq x y z
N MET A 1 -46.20 -24.14 29.64
CA MET A 1 -46.04 -22.72 29.28
C MET A 1 -44.55 -22.34 29.29
N VAL A 2 -43.72 -22.86 28.37
CA VAL A 2 -42.24 -22.68 28.40
C VAL A 2 -41.62 -22.50 26.99
N LYS A 3 -42.43 -22.37 25.93
CA LYS A 3 -41.92 -22.31 24.55
C LYS A 3 -41.54 -20.92 24.01
N LYS A 4 -41.75 -19.84 24.78
CA LYS A 4 -41.49 -18.45 24.30
C LYS A 4 -40.13 -17.87 24.71
N ILE A 5 -39.39 -18.50 25.63
CA ILE A 5 -38.12 -17.95 26.14
C ILE A 5 -36.93 -18.30 25.22
N PHE A 6 -37.01 -19.39 24.46
CA PHE A 6 -35.92 -19.86 23.61
C PHE A 6 -35.73 -19.08 22.29
N LEU A 7 -36.71 -18.27 21.89
CA LEU A 7 -36.63 -17.50 20.64
C LEU A 7 -35.90 -16.15 20.82
N VAL A 8 -35.92 -15.60 22.05
CA VAL A 8 -35.33 -14.30 22.36
C VAL A 8 -33.81 -14.42 22.56
N THR A 9 -33.33 -15.53 23.10
CA THR A 9 -31.89 -15.79 23.30
C THR A 9 -31.11 -15.96 21.99
N ASN A 10 -31.73 -16.52 20.95
CA ASN A 10 -31.08 -16.67 19.64
C ASN A 10 -30.99 -15.35 18.85
N SER A 11 -31.91 -14.41 19.11
CA SER A 11 -31.93 -13.10 18.44
C SER A 11 -30.85 -12.15 18.97
N ILE A 12 -30.46 -12.29 20.24
CA ILE A 12 -29.42 -11.47 20.88
C ILE A 12 -28.01 -11.85 20.38
N PHE A 13 -27.76 -13.13 20.10
CA PHE A 13 -26.46 -13.59 19.58
C PHE A 13 -26.16 -13.09 18.15
N ILE A 14 -27.17 -12.92 17.30
CA ILE A 14 -26.99 -12.43 15.93
C ILE A 14 -26.66 -10.94 15.90
N VAL A 15 -27.30 -10.13 16.75
CA VAL A 15 -27.01 -8.69 16.87
C VAL A 15 -25.62 -8.45 17.47
N LEU A 16 -25.19 -9.29 18.44
CA LEU A 16 -23.85 -9.18 19.02
C LEU A 16 -22.75 -9.60 18.04
N ALA A 17 -23.00 -10.58 17.17
CA ALA A 17 -22.06 -11.01 16.13
C ALA A 17 -21.83 -9.94 15.03
N LEU A 18 -22.85 -9.12 14.72
CA LEU A 18 -22.73 -8.01 13.78
C LEU A 18 -21.85 -6.86 14.30
N CYS A 19 -21.66 -6.72 15.61
CA CYS A 19 -20.78 -5.70 16.20
C CYS A 19 -19.28 -6.05 16.14
N PHE A 20 -18.92 -7.30 15.82
CA PHE A 20 -17.53 -7.74 15.71
C PHE A 20 -17.04 -7.89 14.26
N LEU A 21 -17.88 -7.58 13.28
CA LEU A 21 -17.39 -7.38 11.93
C LEU A 21 -16.64 -6.05 11.93
N ALA A 22 -15.32 -6.11 12.09
CA ALA A 22 -14.46 -5.02 11.71
C ALA A 22 -14.87 -4.60 10.29
N PRO A 23 -15.14 -3.31 10.04
CA PRO A 23 -15.49 -2.87 8.70
C PRO A 23 -14.40 -3.38 7.76
N ALA A 24 -14.77 -4.16 6.75
CA ALA A 24 -13.87 -4.45 5.64
C ALA A 24 -13.45 -3.09 5.07
N GLN A 25 -12.19 -2.72 5.27
CA GLN A 25 -11.68 -1.41 4.90
C GLN A 25 -11.08 -1.54 3.52
N ALA A 26 -11.91 -1.31 2.51
CA ALA A 26 -11.44 -1.16 1.14
C ALA A 26 -10.67 0.16 0.99
N VAL A 27 -9.65 0.14 0.13
CA VAL A 27 -8.91 1.34 -0.26
C VAL A 27 -9.90 2.41 -0.72
N SER A 28 -9.92 3.54 -0.02
CA SER A 28 -10.76 4.68 -0.40
C SER A 28 -9.90 5.80 -0.97
N LEU A 29 -10.23 6.21 -2.21
CA LEU A 29 -9.60 7.39 -2.83
C LEU A 29 -10.05 8.71 -2.19
N ARG A 30 -11.12 8.69 -1.38
CA ARG A 30 -11.66 9.87 -0.69
C ARG A 30 -11.95 9.52 0.75
N LEU A 31 -11.17 10.08 1.66
CA LEU A 31 -11.36 9.85 3.09
C LEU A 31 -12.47 10.75 3.64
N ALA A 32 -13.30 10.17 4.51
CA ALA A 32 -14.17 10.95 5.39
C ALA A 32 -13.34 11.73 6.42
N PRO A 33 -13.84 12.86 6.96
CA PRO A 33 -13.13 13.64 7.98
C PRO A 33 -12.65 12.81 9.18
N GLU A 34 -13.44 11.82 9.60
CA GLU A 34 -13.11 10.93 10.72
C GLU A 34 -11.92 10.03 10.38
N GLN A 35 -11.86 9.51 9.15
CA GLN A 35 -10.75 8.69 8.65
C GLN A 35 -9.46 9.52 8.51
N ILE A 36 -9.56 10.80 8.15
CA ILE A 36 -8.42 11.72 8.13
C ILE A 36 -7.86 11.90 9.55
N GLN A 37 -8.72 12.12 10.54
CA GLN A 37 -8.28 12.24 11.94
C GLN A 37 -7.68 10.94 12.45
N GLU A 38 -8.27 9.80 12.09
CA GLU A 38 -7.75 8.48 12.41
C GLU A 38 -6.34 8.27 11.84
N ALA A 39 -6.13 8.60 10.55
CA ALA A 39 -4.83 8.51 9.90
C ALA A 39 -3.79 9.41 10.58
N ILE A 40 -4.15 10.65 10.93
CA ILE A 40 -3.27 11.57 11.66
C ILE A 40 -2.87 10.98 13.01
N GLN A 41 -3.84 10.44 13.76
CA GLN A 41 -3.60 9.86 15.07
C GLN A 41 -2.71 8.62 14.97
N TYR A 42 -2.98 7.73 14.01
CA TYR A 42 -2.14 6.58 13.71
C TYR A 42 -0.69 6.99 13.42
N GLY A 43 -0.50 8.01 12.57
CA GLY A 43 0.81 8.56 12.25
C GLY A 43 1.59 9.04 13.47
N ARG A 44 0.94 9.82 14.33
CA ARG A 44 1.55 10.35 15.57
C ARG A 44 1.89 9.27 16.58
N GLN A 45 0.99 8.30 16.78
CA GLN A 45 1.20 7.21 17.74
C GLN A 45 2.33 6.27 17.32
N ASN A 46 2.51 6.07 16.01
CA ASN A 46 3.53 5.18 15.45
C ASN A 46 4.79 5.93 15.01
N LYS A 47 5.10 7.09 15.62
CA LYS A 47 6.23 7.95 15.22
C LYS A 47 7.61 7.32 15.38
N GLU A 48 7.78 6.41 16.34
CA GLU A 48 9.06 5.74 16.60
C GLU A 48 9.26 4.46 15.76
N VAL A 49 8.22 3.98 15.09
CA VAL A 49 8.28 2.76 14.27
C VAL A 49 9.04 3.06 12.97
N ASP A 50 9.92 2.18 12.51
CA ASP A 50 10.58 2.38 11.20
C ASP A 50 9.58 2.35 10.03
N PHE A 51 10.01 2.79 8.84
CA PHE A 51 9.11 2.85 7.67
C PHE A 51 8.56 1.48 7.26
N VAL A 52 9.34 0.41 7.43
CA VAL A 52 8.98 -0.95 7.01
C VAL A 52 7.84 -1.46 7.89
N ALA A 53 7.98 -1.33 9.21
CA ALA A 53 6.95 -1.71 10.15
C ALA A 53 5.74 -0.76 10.09
N PHE A 54 5.96 0.54 9.86
CA PHE A 54 4.88 1.52 9.71
C PHE A 54 4.01 1.22 8.49
N SER A 55 4.62 0.89 7.35
CA SER A 55 3.91 0.67 6.09
C SER A 55 3.51 -0.79 5.87
N LYS A 56 3.65 -1.65 6.89
CA LYS A 56 3.50 -3.10 6.75
C LYS A 56 2.15 -3.51 6.19
N GLU A 57 1.06 -2.88 6.63
CA GLU A 57 -0.31 -3.18 6.17
C GLU A 57 -0.51 -2.86 4.68
N TRP A 58 0.29 -1.95 4.14
CA TRP A 58 0.25 -1.53 2.74
C TRP A 58 1.37 -2.14 1.89
N THR A 59 2.18 -3.03 2.47
CA THR A 59 3.38 -3.56 1.83
C THR A 59 3.28 -5.06 1.60
N VAL A 60 3.47 -5.45 0.36
CA VAL A 60 3.64 -6.85 -0.05
C VAL A 60 5.13 -7.11 -0.21
N SER A 61 5.68 -8.05 0.55
CA SER A 61 7.08 -8.47 0.47
C SER A 61 7.16 -9.89 -0.09
N LEU A 62 8.03 -10.09 -1.08
CA LEU A 62 8.32 -11.41 -1.66
C LEU A 62 9.44 -12.14 -0.91
N GLY A 63 10.02 -11.50 0.10
CA GLY A 63 11.15 -12.02 0.84
C GLY A 63 12.40 -11.14 0.71
N LYS A 64 13.37 -11.41 1.58
CA LYS A 64 14.61 -10.64 1.67
C LYS A 64 15.41 -10.77 0.37
N GLY A 65 15.84 -9.65 -0.21
CA GLY A 65 16.61 -9.62 -1.46
C GLY A 65 15.84 -10.01 -2.72
N ILE A 66 14.51 -10.17 -2.65
CA ILE A 66 13.68 -10.46 -3.83
C ILE A 66 12.96 -9.19 -4.25
N GLY A 67 12.21 -8.59 -3.34
CA GLY A 67 11.55 -7.32 -3.59
C GLY A 67 10.37 -7.09 -2.66
N PHE A 68 9.94 -5.84 -2.60
CA PHE A 68 8.71 -5.45 -1.91
C PHE A 68 8.05 -4.27 -2.61
N ALA A 69 6.73 -4.20 -2.53
CA ALA A 69 5.94 -3.13 -3.09
C ALA A 69 5.01 -2.57 -2.01
N THR A 70 4.95 -1.24 -1.90
CA THR A 70 4.06 -0.53 -0.97
C THR A 70 3.04 0.26 -1.78
N LEU A 71 1.75 0.09 -1.48
CA LEU A 71 0.66 0.89 -2.02
C LEU A 71 0.44 2.14 -1.17
N PHE A 72 0.52 3.32 -1.78
CA PHE A 72 0.34 4.61 -1.12
C PHE A 72 -1.12 5.04 -1.27
N THR A 73 -1.94 4.69 -0.29
CA THR A 73 -3.34 5.13 -0.21
C THR A 73 -3.44 6.55 0.37
N PRO A 74 -4.59 7.24 0.24
CA PRO A 74 -4.79 8.51 0.91
C PRO A 74 -4.62 8.41 2.43
N TYR A 75 -5.08 7.31 3.04
CA TYR A 75 -4.92 7.09 4.48
C TYR A 75 -3.45 6.97 4.84
N HIS A 76 -2.71 6.10 4.14
CA HIS A 76 -1.27 5.92 4.36
C HIS A 76 -0.52 7.24 4.22
N ASN A 77 -0.81 8.03 3.18
CA ASN A 77 -0.15 9.30 2.95
C ASN A 77 -0.37 10.31 4.07
N VAL A 78 -1.62 10.47 4.53
CA VAL A 78 -1.95 11.35 5.64
C VAL A 78 -1.26 10.87 6.92
N ALA A 79 -1.30 9.57 7.20
CA ALA A 79 -0.67 8.98 8.37
C ALA A 79 0.86 9.16 8.34
N TYR A 80 1.50 8.88 7.21
CA TYR A 80 2.94 9.03 7.04
C TYR A 80 3.38 10.49 7.13
N LYS A 81 2.59 11.42 6.57
CA LYS A 81 2.82 12.86 6.69
C LYS A 81 2.72 13.32 8.15
N ALA A 82 1.70 12.86 8.88
CA ALA A 82 1.54 13.17 10.30
C ALA A 82 2.70 12.63 11.15
N LYS A 83 3.12 11.38 10.91
CA LYS A 83 4.32 10.79 11.51
C LYS A 83 5.56 11.67 11.29
N LYS A 84 5.82 12.07 10.05
CA LYS A 84 6.98 12.90 9.71
C LYS A 84 6.97 14.24 10.44
N PHE A 85 5.82 14.90 10.49
CA PHE A 85 5.67 16.19 11.17
C PHE A 85 5.86 16.08 12.68
N GLU A 86 5.37 14.99 13.28
CA GLU A 86 5.53 14.71 14.70
C GLU A 86 7.02 14.48 15.07
N ILE A 87 7.77 13.73 14.25
CA ILE A 87 9.23 13.55 14.42
C ILE A 87 9.98 14.88 14.27
N GLU A 88 9.57 15.69 13.29
CA GLU A 88 10.20 16.99 13.01
C GLU A 88 9.74 18.13 13.95
N HIS A 89 8.87 17.83 14.94
CA HIS A 89 8.24 18.81 15.82
C HIS A 89 7.56 19.98 15.09
N LYS A 90 6.92 19.68 13.95
CA LYS A 90 6.18 20.64 13.11
C LYS A 90 4.68 20.48 13.27
N ASN A 91 3.96 21.59 13.10
CA ASN A 91 2.50 21.59 13.07
C ASN A 91 2.00 21.13 11.70
N LEU A 92 1.19 20.07 11.69
CA LEU A 92 0.52 19.58 10.47
C LEU A 92 -0.63 20.52 10.10
N THR A 93 -0.54 21.18 8.93
CA THR A 93 -1.55 22.14 8.49
C THR A 93 -2.61 21.48 7.60
N ASN A 94 -3.76 22.15 7.42
CA ASN A 94 -4.77 21.70 6.46
C ASN A 94 -4.23 21.60 5.03
N ARG A 95 -3.31 22.49 4.64
CA ARG A 95 -2.66 22.42 3.33
C ARG A 95 -1.80 21.15 3.20
N ASP A 96 -1.09 20.77 4.24
CA ASP A 96 -0.29 19.53 4.24
C ASP A 96 -1.17 18.28 4.12
N ILE A 97 -2.33 18.28 4.79
CA ILE A 97 -3.31 17.20 4.70
C ILE A 97 -3.89 17.12 3.29
N LEU A 98 -4.32 18.24 2.72
CA LEU A 98 -4.85 18.28 1.35
C LEU A 98 -3.83 17.77 0.33
N ASN A 99 -2.57 18.19 0.46
CA ASN A 99 -1.49 17.70 -0.40
C ASN A 99 -1.25 16.18 -0.24
N ALA A 100 -1.40 15.63 0.98
CA ALA A 100 -1.24 14.20 1.22
C ALA A 100 -2.40 13.37 0.65
N LEU A 101 -3.60 13.95 0.61
CA LEU A 101 -4.80 13.37 -0.01
C LEU A 101 -4.75 13.44 -1.55
N GLU A 102 -3.93 14.32 -2.11
CA GLU A 102 -3.81 14.55 -3.55
C GLU A 102 -2.97 13.45 -4.23
N ILE A 103 -3.54 12.25 -4.34
CA ILE A 103 -2.99 11.17 -5.18
C ILE A 103 -3.57 11.17 -6.60
N GLY A 104 -4.59 11.99 -6.85
CA GLY A 104 -5.35 12.02 -8.10
C GLY A 104 -6.23 10.78 -8.27
N ASN A 105 -6.68 10.53 -9.50
CA ASN A 105 -7.39 9.29 -9.86
C ASN A 105 -6.38 8.17 -10.19
N ALA A 106 -5.40 7.95 -9.31
CA ALA A 106 -4.34 6.98 -9.51
C ALA A 106 -4.01 6.15 -8.25
N LEU A 107 -3.70 4.87 -8.43
CA LEU A 107 -3.00 4.06 -7.43
C LEU A 107 -1.49 4.29 -7.58
N VAL A 108 -0.80 4.54 -6.47
CA VAL A 108 0.64 4.82 -6.47
C VAL A 108 1.38 3.72 -5.73
N PHE A 109 2.31 3.07 -6.41
CA PHE A 109 3.15 2.03 -5.84
C PHE A 109 4.59 2.51 -5.78
N THR A 110 5.25 2.28 -4.64
CA THR A 110 6.71 2.27 -4.59
C THR A 110 7.15 0.82 -4.58
N VAL A 111 8.06 0.45 -5.48
CA VAL A 111 8.60 -0.91 -5.57
C VAL A 111 10.09 -0.88 -5.33
N THR A 112 10.58 -1.74 -4.45
CA THR A 112 12.00 -2.04 -4.35
C THR A 112 12.27 -3.40 -4.98
N VAL A 113 13.20 -3.40 -5.93
CA VAL A 113 13.70 -4.58 -6.64
C VAL A 113 15.20 -4.72 -6.43
N TYR A 114 15.72 -5.91 -6.67
CA TYR A 114 17.11 -6.26 -6.48
C TYR A 114 17.71 -6.79 -7.79
N GLY A 115 19.00 -6.53 -8.00
CA GLY A 115 19.72 -6.95 -9.19
C GLY A 115 21.23 -6.86 -8.97
N ASP A 116 22.00 -7.25 -9.99
CA ASP A 116 23.47 -7.28 -9.91
C ASP A 116 24.16 -6.17 -10.70
N ALA A 117 23.50 -5.60 -11.71
CA ALA A 117 24.03 -4.49 -12.50
C ALA A 117 23.58 -3.14 -11.94
N PHE A 118 24.42 -2.10 -12.00
CA PHE A 118 24.07 -0.76 -11.49
C PHE A 118 22.90 -0.10 -12.23
N ASN A 119 22.65 -0.44 -13.49
CA ASN A 119 21.62 0.18 -14.33
C ASN A 119 20.41 -0.72 -14.59
N PHE A 120 20.28 -1.85 -13.89
CA PHE A 120 19.24 -2.86 -14.16
C PHE A 120 17.81 -2.29 -14.12
N ALA A 121 17.56 -1.33 -13.23
CA ALA A 121 16.23 -0.76 -13.03
C ALA A 121 15.70 0.05 -14.22
N VAL A 122 16.57 0.54 -15.10
CA VAL A 122 16.18 1.36 -16.26
C VAL A 122 15.26 0.59 -17.20
N PHE A 123 15.48 -0.71 -17.33
CA PHE A 123 14.75 -1.56 -18.28
C PHE A 123 13.45 -2.11 -17.71
N GLN A 124 13.28 -2.08 -16.39
CA GLN A 124 12.09 -2.64 -15.78
C GLN A 124 10.84 -1.84 -16.14
N THR A 125 9.71 -2.55 -16.24
CA THR A 125 8.39 -1.95 -16.41
C THR A 125 7.40 -2.62 -15.47
N ALA A 126 6.18 -2.10 -15.39
CA ALA A 126 5.16 -2.69 -14.56
C ALA A 126 3.81 -2.72 -15.27
N LYS A 127 2.97 -3.67 -14.85
CA LYS A 127 1.54 -3.72 -15.17
C LYS A 127 0.74 -4.03 -13.92
N LEU A 128 -0.50 -3.57 -13.89
CA LEU A 128 -1.46 -3.96 -12.88
C LEU A 128 -2.46 -4.93 -13.49
N CYS A 129 -2.61 -6.09 -12.86
CA CYS A 129 -3.54 -7.12 -13.30
C CYS A 129 -4.72 -7.21 -12.32
N GLN A 130 -5.95 -7.18 -12.86
CA GLN A 130 -7.17 -7.43 -12.09
C GLN A 130 -8.15 -8.24 -12.96
N LYS A 131 -8.40 -9.50 -12.59
CA LYS A 131 -9.11 -10.48 -13.45
C LYS A 131 -8.39 -10.56 -14.81
N ASP A 132 -9.11 -10.29 -15.91
CA ASP A 132 -8.59 -10.30 -17.28
C ASP A 132 -8.10 -8.92 -17.75
N LEU A 133 -8.11 -7.91 -16.87
CA LEU A 133 -7.65 -6.55 -17.18
C LEU A 133 -6.15 -6.43 -16.89
N GLU A 134 -5.42 -5.93 -17.89
CA GLU A 134 -4.05 -5.45 -17.74
C GLU A 134 -4.01 -3.93 -17.93
N ILE A 135 -3.49 -3.23 -16.93
CA ILE A 135 -3.45 -1.77 -16.89
C ILE A 135 -1.99 -1.34 -16.86
N ARG A 136 -1.63 -0.43 -17.77
CA ARG A 136 -0.28 0.16 -17.83
C ARG A 136 -0.18 1.40 -16.94
N PRO A 137 1.01 1.71 -16.43
CA PRO A 137 1.20 2.92 -15.64
C PRO A 137 1.05 4.17 -16.52
N ILE A 138 0.48 5.21 -15.94
CA ILE A 138 0.42 6.57 -16.50
C ILE A 138 1.64 7.41 -16.09
N TYR A 139 2.44 6.90 -15.15
CA TYR A 139 3.70 7.49 -14.73
C TYR A 139 4.64 6.40 -14.20
N GLU A 140 5.90 6.50 -14.57
CA GLU A 140 6.99 5.67 -14.06
C GLU A 140 8.14 6.57 -13.61
N PHE A 141 8.69 6.29 -12.43
CA PHE A 141 10.00 6.77 -12.03
C PHE A 141 10.88 5.56 -11.78
N LYS A 142 12.02 5.54 -12.47
CA LYS A 142 13.03 4.49 -12.36
C LYS A 142 14.38 5.19 -12.26
N PRO A 143 15.23 4.82 -11.29
CA PRO A 143 16.55 5.43 -11.17
C PRO A 143 17.46 4.91 -12.29
N ASP A 144 18.30 5.80 -12.83
CA ASP A 144 19.32 5.42 -13.83
C ASP A 144 20.42 4.53 -13.23
N ILE A 145 20.70 4.75 -11.93
CA ILE A 145 21.70 4.03 -11.16
C ILE A 145 21.05 3.56 -9.86
N ALA A 146 21.13 2.26 -9.61
CA ALA A 146 20.70 1.60 -8.40
C ALA A 146 21.65 1.88 -7.23
N ASP A 147 21.11 1.84 -6.02
CA ASP A 147 21.87 1.95 -4.78
C ASP A 147 22.50 0.59 -4.42
N ALA A 148 23.58 0.62 -3.63
CA ALA A 148 24.11 -0.61 -3.05
C ALA A 148 23.04 -1.27 -2.15
N SER A 149 22.84 -2.57 -2.34
CA SER A 149 21.95 -3.34 -1.48
C SER A 149 22.60 -3.62 -0.12
N GLU A 150 21.81 -4.12 0.83
CA GLU A 150 22.33 -4.64 2.10
C GLU A 150 23.23 -5.88 1.95
N PHE A 151 23.26 -6.52 0.77
CA PHE A 151 24.06 -7.71 0.48
C PHE A 151 25.42 -7.36 -0.11
N TRP A 152 25.62 -6.11 -0.57
CA TRP A 152 26.86 -5.66 -1.18
C TRP A 152 28.08 -6.04 -0.33
N PRO A 153 29.13 -6.64 -0.91
CA PRO A 153 29.36 -6.83 -2.35
C PRO A 153 28.80 -8.14 -2.94
N ASN A 154 28.06 -8.94 -2.17
CA ASN A 154 27.48 -10.20 -2.65
C ASN A 154 26.14 -9.97 -3.39
N PRO A 155 25.79 -10.84 -4.36
CA PRO A 155 24.47 -10.82 -5.00
C PRO A 155 23.30 -11.07 -4.03
N PRO A 156 22.13 -10.43 -4.24
CA PRO A 156 21.92 -9.38 -5.23
C PRO A 156 22.54 -8.07 -4.73
N SER A 157 23.51 -7.54 -5.48
CA SER A 157 24.43 -6.52 -4.98
C SER A 157 23.86 -5.09 -5.03
N GLN A 158 22.83 -4.87 -5.85
CA GLN A 158 22.16 -3.59 -6.05
C GLN A 158 20.69 -3.66 -5.63
N MET A 159 20.13 -2.51 -5.26
CA MET A 159 18.70 -2.31 -5.04
C MET A 159 18.24 -1.03 -5.73
N ALA A 160 17.05 -1.06 -6.31
CA ALA A 160 16.46 0.13 -6.92
C ALA A 160 15.05 0.35 -6.39
N ARG A 161 14.73 1.63 -6.12
CA ARG A 161 13.40 2.06 -5.72
C ARG A 161 12.71 2.77 -6.88
N MET A 162 11.66 2.15 -7.40
CA MET A 162 10.85 2.66 -8.50
C MET A 162 9.50 3.14 -8.00
N VAL A 163 8.86 4.02 -8.75
CA VAL A 163 7.48 4.47 -8.49
C VAL A 163 6.64 4.27 -9.74
N PHE A 164 5.50 3.61 -9.59
CA PHE A 164 4.53 3.43 -10.66
C PHE A 164 3.19 4.04 -10.25
N LYS A 165 2.55 4.79 -11.15
CA LYS A 165 1.18 5.28 -10.96
C LYS A 165 0.28 4.68 -12.01
N PHE A 166 -0.84 4.09 -11.57
CA PHE A 166 -1.83 3.46 -12.44
C PHE A 166 -3.16 4.21 -12.36
N PRO A 167 -3.88 4.39 -13.47
CA PRO A 167 -5.21 4.99 -13.45
C PRO A 167 -6.21 4.07 -12.72
N VAL A 168 -7.19 4.64 -12.02
CA VAL A 168 -8.17 3.86 -11.22
C VAL A 168 -9.49 3.59 -11.95
N TYR A 169 -9.72 4.19 -13.12
CA TYR A 169 -11.04 4.18 -13.78
C TYR A 169 -11.61 2.78 -14.03
N ASP A 170 -10.75 1.80 -14.31
CA ASP A 170 -11.13 0.42 -14.62
C ASP A 170 -10.80 -0.57 -13.49
N ILE A 171 -10.47 -0.06 -12.30
CA ILE A 171 -10.09 -0.88 -11.14
C ILE A 171 -11.24 -0.90 -10.14
N ASP A 172 -11.70 -2.11 -9.79
CA ASP A 172 -12.57 -2.32 -8.64
C ASP A 172 -11.72 -2.35 -7.36
N LEU A 173 -11.84 -1.32 -6.53
CA LEU A 173 -11.08 -1.19 -5.27
C LEU A 173 -11.53 -2.18 -4.18
N ASN A 174 -12.59 -2.94 -4.40
CA ASN A 174 -13.06 -4.00 -3.51
C ASN A 174 -12.55 -5.38 -3.92
N MET A 175 -11.65 -5.46 -4.89
CA MET A 175 -11.08 -6.71 -5.36
C MET A 175 -9.56 -6.71 -5.27
N PRO A 176 -8.94 -7.89 -5.12
CA PRO A 176 -7.50 -7.99 -5.18
C PRO A 176 -6.97 -7.57 -6.56
N ILE A 177 -5.77 -7.01 -6.55
CA ILE A 177 -4.98 -6.68 -7.74
C ILE A 177 -3.61 -7.33 -7.61
N THR A 178 -2.94 -7.57 -8.74
CA THR A 178 -1.54 -7.99 -8.74
C THR A 178 -0.73 -6.93 -9.48
N LEU A 179 0.24 -6.33 -8.79
CA LEU A 179 1.27 -5.54 -9.44
C LEU A 179 2.33 -6.51 -9.96
N VAL A 180 2.58 -6.50 -11.26
CA VAL A 180 3.63 -7.29 -11.89
C VAL A 180 4.72 -6.35 -12.35
N VAL A 181 5.94 -6.56 -11.87
CA VAL A 181 7.14 -5.88 -12.36
C VAL A 181 7.90 -6.84 -13.25
N PHE A 182 8.18 -6.41 -14.47
CA PHE A 182 8.80 -7.21 -15.50
C PHE A 182 10.18 -6.66 -15.83
N ASP A 183 11.17 -7.56 -15.85
CA ASP A 183 12.49 -7.33 -16.39
C ASP A 183 12.56 -7.92 -17.81
N PRO A 184 12.57 -7.06 -18.86
CA PRO A 184 12.63 -7.53 -20.23
C PRO A 184 13.98 -8.10 -20.64
N GLU A 185 15.08 -7.78 -19.94
CA GLU A 185 16.40 -8.30 -20.28
C GLU A 185 16.59 -9.72 -19.74
N GLU A 186 16.05 -9.99 -18.55
CA GLU A 186 16.15 -11.31 -17.91
C GLU A 186 14.93 -12.21 -18.15
N GLU A 187 13.89 -11.69 -18.83
CA GLU A 187 12.58 -12.34 -18.98
C GLU A 187 11.99 -12.81 -17.64
N LYS A 188 12.15 -11.99 -16.59
CA LYS A 188 11.69 -12.30 -15.22
C LYS A 188 10.55 -11.41 -14.80
N GLU A 189 9.60 -11.99 -14.08
CA GLU A 189 8.48 -11.28 -13.47
C GLU A 189 8.49 -11.44 -11.94
N ALA A 190 8.23 -10.34 -11.24
CA ALA A 190 7.93 -10.31 -9.82
C ALA A 190 6.47 -9.85 -9.63
N SER A 191 5.67 -10.72 -9.01
CA SER A 191 4.23 -10.50 -8.81
C SER A 191 3.91 -10.22 -7.36
N PHE A 192 3.35 -9.04 -7.09
CA PHE A 192 2.98 -8.55 -5.76
C PHE A 192 1.45 -8.53 -5.64
N PRO A 193 0.82 -9.52 -4.99
CA PRO A 193 -0.63 -9.55 -4.80
C PRO A 193 -1.07 -8.61 -3.67
N PHE A 194 -1.94 -7.64 -3.98
CA PHE A 194 -2.54 -6.72 -3.01
C PHE A 194 -4.02 -7.04 -2.83
N ASP A 195 -4.43 -7.23 -1.58
CA ASP A 195 -5.84 -7.38 -1.21
C ASP A 195 -6.39 -6.00 -0.80
N LEU A 196 -6.94 -5.27 -1.79
CA LEU A 196 -7.39 -3.90 -1.60
C LEU A 196 -8.53 -3.76 -0.58
N GLU A 197 -9.35 -4.81 -0.41
CA GLU A 197 -10.46 -4.83 0.54
C GLU A 197 -9.97 -4.82 2.01
N LYS A 198 -8.69 -5.11 2.22
CA LYS A 198 -8.06 -5.18 3.55
C LYS A 198 -7.11 -4.01 3.83
N MET A 199 -7.02 -3.03 2.94
CA MET A 199 -6.07 -1.91 3.05
C MET A 199 -6.80 -0.57 3.19
N LYS A 200 -6.38 0.24 4.18
CA LYS A 200 -6.95 1.58 4.42
C LYS A 200 -6.43 2.61 3.44
#